data_AF-A0A8K0HYS7-F1
#
_entry.id   AF-A0A8K0HYS7-F1
#
_cell.length_a   1.000
_cell.length_b   1.000
_cell.length_c   1.000
_cell.angle_alpha   90.00
_cell.angle_beta   90.00
_cell.angle_gamma   90.00
#
_symmetry.space_group_name_H-M   'P 1'
#
loop_
_entity.id
_entity.type
_entity.pdbx_description
1 polymer ?
#
loop_
_entity_poly.entity_id
_entity_poly.type
_entity_poly.pdbx_seq_one_letter_code
_entity_poly.pdbx_strand_id
1 'polypeptide(L)'
;MLNQGLVTYHEEIVDYFKIRGVSAIFLFRRNLLRQMVSVLANNYDRNTKQLNGTHKAHVHSRDEAYVLARYKPRINATSLRPNLRNTRESTAKTLKYFKSTRHIVLYYEDLIQNHTKMVDVLDFLKVPRRKLVSRHVKIHTRPLSQQVQNWKDVYHALKGTRYENFLTADYKIFS
;
A
#
# COMPACT_ATOMS: atom_id res chain seq x y z
N MET A 1 -2.06 -4.17 -3.12
CA MET A 1 -3.51 -4.48 -2.98
C MET A 1 -3.63 -5.68 -2.09
N LEU A 2 -4.68 -5.76 -1.27
CA LEU A 2 -5.06 -7.04 -0.66
C LEU A 2 -5.53 -7.97 -1.78
N ASN A 3 -4.98 -9.19 -1.84
CA ASN A 3 -5.44 -10.18 -2.82
C ASN A 3 -6.88 -10.56 -2.45
N GLN A 4 -7.84 -10.37 -3.36
CA GLN A 4 -9.24 -10.69 -3.10
C GLN A 4 -9.41 -12.18 -2.78
N GLY A 5 -8.59 -13.06 -3.38
CA GLY A 5 -8.58 -14.49 -3.07
C GLY A 5 -8.22 -14.81 -1.62
N LEU A 6 -7.37 -13.99 -0.96
CA LEU A 6 -7.04 -14.17 0.46
C LEU A 6 -8.25 -13.93 1.38
N VAL A 7 -9.19 -13.10 0.97
CA VAL A 7 -10.40 -12.80 1.74
C VAL A 7 -11.51 -13.78 1.40
N THR A 8 -11.65 -14.14 0.12
CA THR A 8 -12.68 -15.07 -0.35
C THR A 8 -12.46 -16.49 0.17
N TYR A 9 -11.26 -17.04 0.04
CA TYR A 9 -10.91 -18.43 0.41
C TYR A 9 -10.13 -18.48 1.73
N HIS A 10 -10.53 -17.66 2.70
CA HIS A 10 -9.73 -17.43 3.90
C HIS A 10 -9.64 -18.66 4.80
N GLU A 11 -10.67 -19.52 4.85
CA GLU A 11 -10.68 -20.72 5.69
C GLU A 11 -9.62 -21.72 5.21
N GLU A 12 -9.65 -22.06 3.91
CA GLU A 12 -8.72 -23.02 3.30
C GLU A 12 -7.27 -22.52 3.36
N ILE A 13 -7.07 -21.22 3.18
CA ILE A 13 -5.74 -20.61 3.26
C ILE A 13 -5.23 -20.60 4.70
N VAL A 14 -6.09 -20.30 5.69
CA VAL A 14 -5.70 -20.35 7.11
C VAL A 14 -5.29 -21.76 7.52
N ASP A 15 -6.05 -22.77 7.09
CA ASP A 15 -5.72 -24.17 7.37
C ASP A 15 -4.42 -24.58 6.69
N TYR A 16 -4.23 -24.21 5.42
CA TYR A 16 -2.97 -24.43 4.72
C TYR A 16 -1.79 -23.77 5.45
N PHE A 17 -1.95 -22.52 5.92
CA PHE A 17 -0.90 -21.78 6.62
C PHE A 17 -0.50 -22.49 7.92
N LYS A 18 -1.47 -23.03 8.65
CA LYS A 18 -1.22 -23.78 9.89
C LYS A 18 -0.53 -25.11 9.60
N ILE A 19 -1.07 -25.91 8.68
CA ILE A 19 -0.55 -27.24 8.33
C ILE A 19 0.90 -27.14 7.80
N ARG A 20 1.19 -26.12 7.00
CA ARG A 20 2.50 -25.91 6.37
C ARG A 20 3.45 -25.01 7.16
N GLY A 21 3.01 -24.49 8.31
CA GLY A 21 3.82 -23.58 9.13
C GLY A 21 4.19 -22.27 8.43
N VAL A 22 3.35 -21.78 7.52
CA VAL A 22 3.61 -20.56 6.74
C VAL A 22 3.68 -19.36 7.67
N SER A 23 4.73 -18.55 7.50
CA SER A 23 4.88 -17.27 8.17
C SER A 23 4.42 -16.14 7.25
N ALA A 24 3.35 -15.45 7.62
CA ALA A 24 2.77 -14.39 6.80
C ALA A 24 3.24 -13.00 7.24
N ILE A 25 3.55 -12.13 6.27
CA ILE A 25 3.86 -10.72 6.52
C ILE A 25 2.78 -9.88 5.87
N PHE A 26 1.96 -9.21 6.68
CA PHE A 26 0.95 -8.28 6.19
C PHE A 26 1.51 -6.86 6.18
N LEU A 27 1.67 -6.28 4.99
CA LEU A 27 2.10 -4.90 4.81
C LEU A 27 0.93 -4.02 4.38
N PHE A 28 0.47 -3.15 5.29
CA PHE A 28 -0.60 -2.18 5.04
C PHE A 28 -0.07 -0.78 4.87
N ARG A 29 -0.94 0.14 4.43
CA ARG A 29 -0.64 1.56 4.34
C ARG A 29 -1.67 2.31 5.17
N ARG A 30 -1.25 3.20 6.07
CA ARG A 30 -2.17 3.99 6.89
C ARG A 30 -2.91 5.01 6.05
N ASN A 31 -2.24 5.67 5.11
CA ASN A 31 -2.89 6.60 4.18
C ASN A 31 -3.52 5.84 2.99
N LEU A 32 -4.82 5.53 3.11
CA LEU A 32 -5.56 4.76 2.11
C LEU A 32 -5.82 5.54 0.81
N LEU A 33 -5.91 6.88 0.87
CA LEU A 33 -5.97 7.70 -0.35
C LEU A 33 -4.67 7.56 -1.16
N ARG A 34 -3.52 7.61 -0.48
CA ARG A 34 -2.21 7.42 -1.12
C ARG A 34 -2.01 6.00 -1.63
N GLN A 35 -2.58 5.01 -0.94
CA GLN A 35 -2.63 3.63 -1.44
C GLN A 35 -3.43 3.56 -2.75
N MET A 36 -4.62 4.16 -2.79
CA MET A 36 -5.47 4.19 -3.97
C MET A 36 -4.78 4.87 -5.16
N VAL A 37 -4.17 6.04 -4.96
CA VAL A 37 -3.42 6.74 -6.01
C VAL A 37 -2.31 5.86 -6.59
N SER A 38 -1.54 5.19 -5.72
CA SER A 38 -0.47 4.28 -6.15
C SER A 38 -0.99 3.08 -6.93
N VAL A 39 -2.14 2.53 -6.55
CA VAL A 39 -2.77 1.40 -7.27
C VAL A 39 -3.27 1.84 -8.65
N LEU A 40 -3.93 3.00 -8.72
CA LEU A 40 -4.43 3.53 -9.99
C LEU A 40 -3.30 3.86 -10.96
N ALA A 41 -2.19 4.44 -10.47
CA ALA A 41 -1.02 4.70 -11.30
C ALA A 41 -0.36 3.41 -11.80
N ASN A 42 -0.20 2.41 -10.93
CA ASN A 42 0.33 1.11 -11.33
C ASN A 42 -0.55 0.41 -12.38
N ASN A 43 -1.88 0.46 -12.21
CA ASN A 43 -2.82 -0.14 -13.17
C ASN A 43 -2.80 0.58 -14.52
N TYR A 44 -2.62 1.90 -14.52
CA TYR A 44 -2.44 2.65 -15.76
C TYR A 44 -1.17 2.23 -16.50
N ASP A 45 -0.03 2.10 -15.81
CA ASP A 45 1.21 1.60 -16.41
C ASP A 45 1.06 0.15 -16.89
N ARG A 46 0.29 -0.69 -16.19
CA ARG A 46 0.02 -2.07 -16.64
C ARG A 46 -0.63 -2.11 -18.03
N ASN A 47 -1.51 -1.15 -18.30
CA ASN A 47 -2.26 -1.08 -19.55
C ASN A 47 -1.49 -0.33 -20.65
N THR A 48 -0.80 0.75 -20.29
CA THR A 48 -0.13 1.65 -21.24
C THR A 48 1.34 1.32 -21.46
N LYS A 49 1.94 0.56 -20.55
CA LYS A 49 3.31 0.07 -20.60
C LYS A 49 4.31 1.21 -20.86
N GLN A 50 4.32 2.19 -19.97
CA GLN A 50 4.95 3.50 -20.19
C GLN A 50 6.47 3.43 -20.33
N LEU A 51 7.10 2.32 -19.92
CA LEU A 51 8.52 2.09 -20.02
C LEU A 51 8.81 1.09 -21.15
N ASN A 52 8.97 1.62 -22.37
CA ASN A 52 9.35 0.85 -23.56
C ASN A 52 8.44 -0.38 -23.81
N GLY A 53 7.12 -0.24 -23.64
CA GLY A 53 6.21 -1.35 -23.86
C GLY A 53 6.24 -2.44 -22.77
N THR A 54 6.88 -2.16 -21.62
CA THR A 54 6.90 -3.04 -20.45
C THR A 54 6.21 -2.39 -19.25
N HIS A 55 5.40 -3.17 -18.53
CA HIS A 55 4.86 -2.78 -17.22
C HIS A 55 5.92 -2.96 -16.14
N LYS A 56 6.14 -1.96 -15.28
CA LYS A 56 7.02 -2.08 -14.11
C LYS A 56 6.36 -1.55 -12.84
N ALA A 57 6.05 -2.46 -11.91
CA ALA A 57 5.59 -2.10 -10.57
C ALA A 57 6.70 -1.50 -9.68
N HIS A 58 7.97 -1.79 -10.02
CA HIS A 58 9.16 -1.29 -9.33
C HIS A 58 10.20 -0.87 -10.35
N VAL A 59 10.94 0.20 -10.04
CA VAL A 59 11.95 0.79 -10.94
C VAL A 59 13.28 0.93 -10.22
N HIS A 60 14.36 0.98 -10.99
CA HIS A 60 15.73 1.05 -10.47
C HIS A 60 16.42 2.38 -10.77
N SER A 61 15.83 3.22 -11.62
CA SER A 61 16.36 4.54 -11.97
C SER A 61 15.37 5.65 -11.59
N ARG A 62 15.93 6.86 -11.37
CA ARG A 62 15.12 8.06 -11.12
C ARG A 62 14.34 8.49 -12.37
N ASP A 63 14.87 8.23 -13.56
CA ASP A 63 14.21 8.61 -14.82
C ASP A 63 12.97 7.74 -15.07
N GLU A 64 13.06 6.42 -14.90
CA GLU A 64 11.90 5.53 -14.97
C GLU A 64 10.85 5.91 -13.91
N ALA A 65 11.29 6.18 -12.68
CA ALA A 65 10.40 6.65 -11.60
C ALA A 65 9.68 7.94 -11.99
N TYR A 66 10.41 8.87 -12.60
CA TYR A 66 9.86 10.14 -13.05
C TYR A 66 8.83 9.96 -14.18
N VAL A 67 9.09 9.08 -15.16
CA VAL A 67 8.14 8.75 -16.23
C VAL A 67 6.84 8.19 -15.66
N LEU A 68 6.92 7.19 -14.78
CA LEU A 68 5.74 6.58 -14.16
C LEU A 68 4.98 7.57 -13.26
N ALA A 69 5.67 8.47 -12.56
CA ALA A 69 5.06 9.45 -11.69
C ALA A 69 4.34 10.60 -12.41
N ARG A 70 4.46 10.72 -13.74
CA ARG A 70 3.77 11.75 -14.54
C ARG A 70 2.27 11.51 -14.62
N TYR A 71 1.83 10.26 -14.60
CA TYR A 71 0.41 9.95 -14.63
C TYR A 71 -0.27 10.40 -13.34
N LYS A 72 -1.36 11.15 -13.48
CA LYS A 72 -2.19 11.61 -12.38
C LYS A 72 -3.58 10.99 -12.54
N PRO A 73 -3.98 10.01 -11.71
CA PRO A 73 -5.32 9.46 -11.80
C PRO A 73 -6.38 10.53 -11.52
N ARG A 74 -7.48 10.45 -12.28
CA ARG A 74 -8.75 11.09 -11.90
C ARG A 74 -9.49 10.16 -10.95
N ILE A 75 -9.93 10.68 -9.80
CA ILE A 75 -10.62 9.91 -8.76
C ILE A 75 -12.09 10.29 -8.75
N ASN A 76 -12.98 9.29 -8.74
CA ASN A 76 -14.41 9.52 -8.57
C ASN A 76 -14.70 9.92 -7.11
N ALA A 77 -15.03 11.20 -6.90
CA ALA A 77 -15.30 11.77 -5.59
C ALA A 77 -16.51 11.13 -4.89
N THR A 78 -17.54 10.76 -5.66
CA THR A 78 -18.77 10.12 -5.14
C THR A 78 -18.49 8.77 -4.51
N SER A 79 -17.66 7.93 -5.16
CA SER A 79 -17.29 6.61 -4.66
C SER A 79 -16.06 6.60 -3.75
N LEU A 80 -15.40 7.74 -3.55
CA LEU A 80 -14.15 7.81 -2.78
C LEU A 80 -14.32 7.33 -1.33
N ARG A 81 -15.28 7.89 -0.59
CA ARG A 81 -15.54 7.52 0.81
C ARG A 81 -15.92 6.04 0.99
N PRO A 82 -16.86 5.46 0.21
CA PRO A 82 -17.14 4.03 0.32
C PRO A 82 -15.93 3.18 -0.05
N ASN A 83 -15.12 3.56 -1.05
CA ASN A 83 -13.90 2.82 -1.39
C ASN A 83 -12.87 2.81 -0.24
N LEU A 84 -12.64 3.96 0.41
CA LEU A 84 -11.77 4.06 1.59
C LEU A 84 -12.31 3.23 2.76
N ARG A 85 -13.64 3.25 2.97
CA ARG A 85 -14.31 2.44 3.99
C ARG A 85 -14.08 0.94 3.74
N ASN A 86 -14.38 0.48 2.53
CA ASN A 86 -14.27 -0.92 2.15
C ASN A 86 -12.83 -1.40 2.28
N THR A 87 -11.84 -0.60 1.88
CA THR A 87 -10.42 -0.94 2.02
C THR A 87 -10.02 -1.14 3.48
N ARG A 88 -10.48 -0.25 4.37
CA ARG A 88 -10.27 -0.37 5.82
C ARG A 88 -10.95 -1.62 6.38
N GLU A 89 -12.17 -1.90 5.97
CA GLU A 89 -12.94 -3.08 6.41
C GLU A 89 -12.32 -4.39 5.91
N SER A 90 -11.84 -4.44 4.67
CA SER A 90 -11.08 -5.59 4.14
C SER A 90 -9.82 -5.84 4.96
N THR A 91 -9.08 -4.78 5.32
CA THR A 91 -7.89 -4.89 6.19
C THR A 91 -8.26 -5.49 7.55
N ALA A 92 -9.32 -5.00 8.19
CA ALA A 92 -9.80 -5.53 9.47
C ALA A 92 -10.27 -6.99 9.35
N LYS A 93 -10.98 -7.34 8.27
CA LYS A 93 -11.40 -8.73 7.99
C LYS A 93 -10.20 -9.65 7.82
N THR A 94 -9.20 -9.27 7.02
CA THR A 94 -7.97 -10.06 6.86
C THR A 94 -7.29 -10.31 8.21
N LEU A 95 -7.11 -9.29 9.03
CA LEU A 95 -6.52 -9.46 10.37
C LEU A 95 -7.36 -10.38 11.26
N LYS A 96 -8.69 -10.27 11.20
CA LYS A 96 -9.60 -11.15 11.96
C LYS A 96 -9.48 -12.61 11.52
N TYR A 97 -9.48 -12.88 10.21
CA TYR A 97 -9.40 -14.25 9.68
C TYR A 97 -8.06 -14.90 9.99
N PHE A 98 -6.97 -14.15 9.83
CA PHE A 98 -5.62 -14.69 10.00
C PHE A 98 -5.09 -14.61 11.44
N LYS A 99 -5.91 -14.19 12.42
CA LYS A 99 -5.52 -14.03 13.84
C LYS A 99 -4.87 -15.27 14.46
N SER A 100 -5.24 -16.46 13.97
CA SER A 100 -4.75 -17.76 14.46
C SER A 100 -3.55 -18.31 13.68
N THR A 101 -3.06 -17.58 12.67
CA THR A 101 -1.89 -17.95 11.88
C THR A 101 -0.64 -17.25 12.42
N ARG A 102 0.55 -17.79 12.12
CA ARG A 102 1.81 -17.12 12.42
C ARG A 102 2.00 -15.94 11.47
N HIS A 103 1.77 -14.72 11.94
CA HIS A 103 1.89 -13.51 11.13
C HIS A 103 2.47 -12.32 11.88
N ILE A 104 3.04 -11.39 11.13
CA ILE A 104 3.41 -10.04 11.58
C ILE A 104 2.68 -9.00 10.73
N VAL A 105 2.28 -7.91 11.37
CA VAL A 105 1.62 -6.77 10.72
C VAL A 105 2.55 -5.57 10.71
N LEU A 106 2.76 -5.02 9.53
CA LEU A 106 3.60 -3.86 9.30
C LEU A 106 2.79 -2.77 8.60
N TYR A 107 3.14 -1.53 8.86
CA TYR A 107 2.64 -0.40 8.11
C TYR A 107 3.78 0.23 7.31
N TYR A 108 3.50 0.54 6.05
CA TYR A 108 4.45 1.12 5.12
C TYR A 108 5.13 2.35 5.72
N GLU A 109 4.36 3.23 6.35
CA GLU A 109 4.86 4.44 7.01
C GLU A 109 5.93 4.15 8.07
N ASP A 110 5.80 3.07 8.84
CA ASP A 110 6.79 2.68 9.85
C ASP A 110 8.10 2.23 9.21
N LEU A 111 8.04 1.54 8.07
CA LEU A 111 9.22 1.04 7.37
C LEU A 111 10.06 2.15 6.72
N ILE A 112 9.42 3.26 6.32
CA ILE A 112 10.12 4.40 5.72
C ILE A 112 10.66 5.37 6.77
N GLN A 113 10.01 5.46 7.94
CA GLN A 113 10.43 6.35 9.01
C GLN A 113 11.43 5.68 9.97
N ASN A 114 11.26 4.38 10.20
CA ASN A 114 12.07 3.62 11.14
C ASN A 114 12.63 2.35 10.49
N HIS A 115 13.87 2.46 10.01
CA HIS A 115 14.56 1.34 9.38
C HIS A 115 14.85 0.16 10.33
N THR A 116 14.79 0.35 11.66
CA THR A 116 14.97 -0.76 12.61
C THR A 116 13.78 -1.73 12.59
N LYS A 117 12.62 -1.33 12.06
CA LYS A 117 11.46 -2.22 11.89
C LYS A 117 11.72 -3.41 10.99
N MET A 118 12.72 -3.32 10.11
CA MET A 118 13.14 -4.48 9.32
C MET A 118 13.84 -5.56 10.16
N VAL A 119 14.40 -5.22 11.33
CA VAL A 119 14.96 -6.20 12.27
C VAL A 119 13.85 -7.07 12.84
N ASP A 120 12.71 -6.47 13.23
CA ASP A 120 11.52 -7.20 13.71
C ASP A 120 11.08 -8.27 12.69
N VAL A 121 11.19 -7.97 11.39
CA VAL A 121 10.87 -8.91 10.30
C VAL A 121 11.88 -10.05 10.20
N LEU A 122 13.17 -9.76 10.30
CA LEU A 122 14.22 -10.79 10.26
C LEU A 122 14.10 -11.74 11.46
N ASP A 123 13.84 -11.19 12.65
CA ASP A 123 13.62 -11.95 13.87
C ASP A 123 12.36 -12.80 13.77
N PHE A 124 11.25 -12.22 13.29
CA PHE A 124 10.00 -12.95 13.06
C PHE A 124 10.20 -14.15 12.12
N LEU A 125 10.98 -13.99 11.06
CA LEU A 125 11.32 -15.04 10.11
C LEU A 125 12.38 -16.03 10.63
N LYS A 126 13.03 -15.73 11.77
CA LYS A 126 14.15 -16.49 12.34
C LYS A 126 15.34 -16.61 11.39
N VAL A 127 15.66 -15.51 10.69
CA VAL A 127 16.83 -15.44 9.81
C VAL A 127 17.90 -14.51 10.39
N PRO A 128 19.19 -14.68 10.04
CA PRO A 128 20.24 -13.82 10.56
C PRO A 128 19.97 -12.33 10.30
N ARG A 129 20.15 -11.52 11.35
CA ARG A 129 20.09 -10.06 11.23
C ARG A 129 21.20 -9.57 10.32
N ARG A 130 20.83 -8.81 9.29
CA ARG A 130 21.77 -8.21 8.35
C ARG A 130 21.22 -6.91 7.80
N LYS A 131 22.12 -6.04 7.34
CA LYS A 131 21.72 -4.81 6.64
C LYS A 131 20.95 -5.19 5.37
N LEU A 132 19.71 -4.73 5.28
CA LEU A 132 18.89 -4.88 4.08
C LEU A 132 19.04 -3.65 3.20
N VAL A 133 19.25 -3.87 1.90
CA VAL A 133 19.36 -2.81 0.90
C VAL A 133 18.39 -3.11 -0.25
N SER A 134 17.83 -2.07 -0.83
CA SER A 134 16.99 -2.19 -2.02
C SER A 134 17.55 -1.29 -3.12
N ARG A 135 17.54 -1.81 -4.35
CA ARG A 135 17.79 -1.00 -5.56
C ARG A 135 16.52 -0.32 -6.06
N HIS A 136 15.37 -0.50 -5.39
CA HIS A 136 14.13 0.12 -5.82
C HIS A 136 14.12 1.62 -5.51
N VAL A 137 13.73 2.41 -6.50
CA VAL A 137 13.51 3.84 -6.35
C VAL A 137 12.03 4.09 -6.13
N LYS A 138 11.72 4.97 -5.17
CA LYS A 138 10.34 5.39 -4.88
C LYS A 138 9.81 6.22 -6.05
N ILE A 139 8.74 5.74 -6.69
CA ILE A 139 8.10 6.40 -7.84
C ILE A 139 7.39 7.70 -7.39
N HIS A 140 6.50 7.61 -6.42
CA HIS A 140 5.65 8.72 -6.01
C HIS A 140 6.23 9.48 -4.80
N THR A 141 6.97 10.56 -5.06
CA THR A 141 7.63 11.40 -4.03
C THR A 141 6.92 12.74 -3.77
N ARG A 142 6.08 13.23 -4.70
CA ARG A 142 5.40 14.52 -4.60
C ARG A 142 4.25 14.54 -3.55
N PRO A 143 3.74 15.70 -3.12
CA PRO A 143 2.50 15.79 -2.35
C PRO A 143 1.30 15.20 -3.12
N LEU A 144 0.31 14.64 -2.41
CA LEU A 144 -0.88 14.03 -3.04
C LEU A 144 -1.63 14.99 -3.97
N SER A 145 -1.68 16.28 -3.62
CA SER A 145 -2.30 17.33 -4.44
C SER A 145 -1.69 17.47 -5.84
N GLN A 146 -0.42 17.12 -5.99
CA GLN A 146 0.26 17.13 -7.28
C GLN A 146 0.17 15.80 -8.03
N GLN A 147 -0.33 14.75 -7.39
CA GLN A 147 -0.43 13.39 -7.95
C GLN A 147 -1.85 13.03 -8.42
N VAL A 148 -2.85 13.86 -8.15
CA VAL A 148 -4.26 13.59 -8.52
C VAL A 148 -4.73 14.66 -9.47
N GLN A 149 -5.37 14.27 -10.57
CA GLN A 149 -5.78 15.22 -11.62
C GLN A 149 -6.88 16.17 -11.13
N ASN A 150 -7.89 15.64 -10.43
CA ASN A 150 -9.02 16.40 -9.90
C ASN A 150 -8.93 16.58 -8.37
N TRP A 151 -7.77 17.06 -7.89
CA TRP A 151 -7.50 17.19 -6.46
C TRP A 151 -8.55 18.00 -5.69
N LYS A 152 -9.10 19.07 -6.28
CA LYS A 152 -10.12 19.91 -5.63
C LYS A 152 -11.36 19.10 -5.23
N ASP A 153 -11.85 18.24 -6.13
CA ASP A 153 -13.00 17.37 -5.86
C ASP A 153 -12.69 16.36 -4.74
N VAL A 154 -11.50 15.76 -4.78
CA VAL A 154 -11.03 14.82 -3.75
C VAL A 154 -10.91 15.49 -2.39
N TYR A 155 -10.34 16.69 -2.36
CA TYR A 155 -10.21 17.50 -1.15
C TYR A 155 -11.59 17.80 -0.55
N HIS A 156 -12.54 18.30 -1.35
CA HIS A 156 -13.90 18.58 -0.88
C HIS A 156 -14.66 17.32 -0.44
N ALA A 157 -14.42 16.17 -1.08
CA ALA A 157 -15.07 14.92 -0.71
C ALA A 157 -14.60 14.36 0.65
N LEU A 158 -13.39 14.70 1.08
CA LEU A 158 -12.79 14.19 2.32
C LEU A 158 -12.73 15.21 3.47
N LYS A 159 -12.72 16.51 3.17
CA LYS A 159 -12.73 17.57 4.18
C LYS A 159 -13.97 17.47 5.09
N GLY A 160 -13.78 17.62 6.39
CA GLY A 160 -14.84 17.47 7.39
C GLY A 160 -15.29 16.03 7.63
N THR A 161 -14.58 15.03 7.07
CA THR A 161 -14.89 13.61 7.27
C THR A 161 -13.81 12.93 8.10
N ARG A 162 -14.09 11.73 8.61
CA ARG A 162 -13.09 10.89 9.30
C ARG A 162 -11.84 10.53 8.47
N TYR A 163 -11.85 10.82 7.17
CA TYR A 163 -10.73 10.59 6.26
C TYR A 163 -9.96 11.85 5.92
N GLU A 164 -10.31 13.00 6.51
CA GLU A 164 -9.66 14.29 6.25
C GLU A 164 -8.15 14.21 6.44
N ASN A 165 -7.68 13.49 7.45
CA ASN A 165 -6.25 13.33 7.70
C ASN A 165 -5.49 12.70 6.51
N PHE A 166 -6.15 11.98 5.61
CA PHE A 166 -5.49 11.45 4.41
C PHE A 166 -5.07 12.54 3.41
N LEU A 167 -5.63 13.76 3.53
CA LEU A 167 -5.29 14.91 2.68
C LEU A 167 -3.93 15.52 3.05
N THR A 168 -3.50 15.40 4.31
CA THR A 168 -2.32 16.10 4.87
C THR A 168 -1.30 15.17 5.52
N ALA A 169 -1.67 13.92 5.83
CA ALA A 169 -0.76 12.91 6.36
C ALA A 169 0.19 12.40 5.28
N ASP A 170 1.17 13.25 4.93
CA ASP A 170 2.38 12.85 4.24
C ASP A 170 3.35 12.31 5.26
N TYR A 171 3.26 10.99 5.52
CA TYR A 171 4.17 10.29 6.41
C TYR A 171 4.38 11.02 7.75
N LYS A 172 3.30 11.61 8.30
CA LYS A 172 3.30 12.20 9.64
C LYS A 172 2.79 11.15 10.64
N ILE A 173 3.45 11.10 11.79
CA ILE A 173 3.15 10.21 12.92
C ILE A 173 1.78 10.63 13.48
N PHE A 174 0.87 9.68 13.71
CA PHE A 174 -0.11 9.86 14.78
C PHE A 174 0.58 9.34 16.03
N SER A 175 1.00 10.28 16.88
CA SER A 175 1.50 9.99 18.23
C SER A 175 0.34 9.47 19.08
#